data_AF-L0M4V6-F1
#
_entry.id   AF-L0M4V6-F1
#
_cell.length_a   1.000
_cell.length_b   1.000
_cell.length_c   1.000
_cell.angle_alpha   90.00
_cell.angle_beta   90.00
_cell.angle_gamma   90.00
#
_symmetry.space_group_name_H-M   'P 1'
#
loop_
_entity.id
_entity.type
_entity.pdbx_description
1 polymer ?
#
loop_
_entity_poly.entity_id
_entity_poly.type
_entity_poly.pdbx_seq_one_letter_code
_entity_poly.pdbx_strand_id
1 'polypeptide(L)' 'MKTTIIVCLIILVAWSCLALIQLWFVPLNGWTFIKISITAGVLDVVVLVVGLCRREYCENTKMKDDGYID' A
#
# COMPACT_ATOMS: atom_id res chain seq x y z
N MET A 1 -0.64 -7.89 11.76
CA MET A 1 0.31 -6.83 11.34
C MET A 1 1.26 -7.29 10.23
N LYS A 2 1.90 -8.47 10.32
CA LYS A 2 2.85 -8.96 9.30
C LYS A 2 2.23 -9.03 7.90
N THR A 3 1.02 -9.59 7.77
CA THR A 3 0.37 -9.81 6.46
C THR A 3 0.05 -8.51 5.72
N THR A 4 -0.43 -7.47 6.40
CA THR A 4 -0.77 -6.19 5.77
C THR A 4 0.46 -5.43 5.30
N ILE A 5 1.51 -5.41 6.12
CA ILE A 5 2.80 -4.79 5.76
C ILE A 5 3.42 -5.54 4.58
N ILE A 6 3.41 -6.87 4.60
CA ILE A 6 3.93 -7.71 3.52
C ILE A 6 3.15 -7.46 2.21
N VAL A 7 1.81 -7.35 2.27
CA VAL A 7 0.99 -7.07 1.09
C VAL A 7 1.31 -5.70 0.51
N CYS A 8 1.45 -4.67 1.34
CA CYS A 8 1.83 -3.33 0.85
C CYS A 8 3.22 -3.33 0.22
N LEU A 9 4.18 -4.02 0.85
CA LEU A 9 5.55 -4.12 0.36
C LEU A 9 5.61 -4.86 -0.99
N ILE A 10 4.82 -5.93 -1.16
CA ILE A 10 4.72 -6.66 -2.43
C ILE A 10 4.12 -5.77 -3.53
N ILE A 11 3.07 -5.00 -3.22
CA ILE A 11 2.44 -4.08 -4.19
C ILE A 11 3.45 -3.02 -4.64
N LEU A 12 4.20 -2.44 -3.71
CA LEU A 12 5.20 -1.41 -3.99
C LEU A 12 6.38 -1.98 -4.80
N VAL A 13 6.86 -3.18 -4.45
CA VAL A 13 7.92 -3.87 -5.20
C VAL A 13 7.46 -4.23 -6.62
N ALA A 14 6.25 -4.77 -6.76
CA ALA A 14 5.67 -5.09 -8.06
C ALA A 14 5.51 -3.84 -8.93
N TRP A 15 5.06 -2.73 -8.33
CA TRP A 15 4.95 -1.44 -9.00
C TRP A 15 6.30 -0.90 -9.46
N SER A 16 7.31 -0.96 -8.59
CA SER A 16 8.67 -0.50 -8.89
C SER A 16 9.31 -1.32 -10.03
N CYS A 17 9.09 -2.63 -10.04
CA CYS A 17 9.55 -3.51 -11.12
C CYS A 17 8.88 -3.16 -12.46
N LEU A 18 7.58 -2.90 -12.45
CA LEU A 18 6.83 -2.46 -13.64
C LEU A 18 7.35 -1.10 -14.17
N ALA A 19 7.64 -0.15 -13.28
CA ALA A 19 8.18 1.17 -13.63
C ALA A 19 9.58 1.06 -14.26
N LEU A 20 10.43 0.18 -13.73
CA LEU A 20 11.75 -0.11 -14.31
C LEU A 20 11.63 -0.74 -15.70
N ILE A 21 10.72 -1.69 -15.91
CA ILE A 21 10.49 -2.30 -17.23
C ILE A 21 10.00 -1.24 -18.24
N GLN A 22 9.09 -0.36 -17.81
CA GLN A 22 8.62 0.74 -18.67
C GLN A 22 9.76 1.69 -19.08
N LEU A 23 10.71 1.98 -18.18
CA LEU A 23 11.82 2.90 -18.45
C LEU A 23 12.69 2.44 -19.64
N TRP A 24 12.92 1.12 -19.75
CA TRP A 24 13.85 0.56 -20.74
C TRP A 24 13.18 0.10 -22.03
N PHE A 25 11.96 -0.43 -21.96
CA PHE A 25 11.28 -1.02 -23.12
C PHE A 25 10.18 -0.13 -23.72
N VAL A 26 9.75 0.92 -23.01
CA VAL A 26 8.61 1.79 -23.35
C VAL A 26 7.46 1.04 -24.05
N PRO A 27 6.96 -0.09 -23.51
CA PRO A 27 5.89 -0.86 -24.15
C PRO A 27 4.55 -0.12 -24.15
N LEU A 28 4.36 0.84 -23.24
CA LEU A 28 3.11 1.59 -23.09
C LEU A 28 3.28 3.05 -23.53
N ASN A 29 2.23 3.59 -24.16
CA ASN A 29 2.13 5.01 -24.49
C ASN A 29 2.23 5.85 -23.20
N GLY A 30 2.96 6.97 -23.24
CA GLY A 30 3.26 7.79 -22.05
C GLY A 30 2.01 8.24 -21.28
N TRP A 31 0.92 8.52 -22.00
CA TRP A 31 -0.38 8.85 -21.39
C TRP A 31 -0.99 7.67 -20.62
N THR A 32 -0.86 6.45 -21.13
CA THR A 32 -1.32 5.23 -20.46
C THR A 32 -0.48 4.94 -19.23
N PHE A 33 0.84 5.13 -19.32
CA PHE A 33 1.74 4.93 -18.18
C PHE A 33 1.46 5.88 -17.02
N ILE A 34 1.18 7.16 -17.30
CA ILE A 34 0.82 8.14 -16.26
C ILE A 34 -0.47 7.72 -15.56
N LYS A 35 -1.51 7.32 -16.30
CA LYS A 35 -2.79 6.86 -15.71
C LYS A 35 -2.60 5.64 -14.81
N ILE A 36 -1.81 4.67 -15.27
CA ILE A 36 -1.52 3.47 -14.48
C ILE A 36 -0.70 3.84 -13.23
N SER A 37 0.26 4.77 -13.37
CA SER A 37 1.07 5.26 -12.24
C SER A 37 0.25 5.93 -11.15
N ILE A 38 -0.68 6.79 -11.55
CA ILE A 38 -1.60 7.44 -10.62
C ILE A 38 -2.48 6.38 -9.94
N THR A 39 -3.02 5.42 -10.72
CA THR A 39 -3.89 4.37 -10.17
C THR A 39 -3.16 3.49 -9.15
N ALA A 40 -1.92 3.10 -9.45
CA ALA A 40 -1.11 2.29 -8.55
C ALA A 40 -0.70 3.06 -7.29
N GLY A 41 -0.34 4.34 -7.41
CA GLY A 41 -0.06 5.20 -6.26
C GLY A 41 -1.27 5.37 -5.35
N VAL A 42 -2.46 5.57 -5.92
CA VAL A 42 -3.72 5.64 -5.15
C VAL A 42 -4.01 4.32 -4.44
N LEU A 43 -3.84 3.18 -5.13
CA LEU A 43 -4.03 1.86 -4.52
C LEU A 43 -3.06 1.64 -3.35
N ASP A 44 -1.80 2.00 -3.50
CA ASP A 44 -0.79 1.87 -2.44
C ASP A 44 -1.17 2.71 -1.21
N VAL A 45 -1.55 3.98 -1.41
CA VAL A 45 -2.02 4.87 -0.34
C VAL A 45 -3.28 4.32 0.36
N VAL A 46 -4.26 3.82 -0.39
CA VAL A 46 -5.48 3.24 0.19
C VAL A 46 -5.14 2.00 1.04
N VAL A 47 -4.27 1.12 0.55
CA VAL A 47 -3.83 -0.07 1.30
C VAL A 47 -3.07 0.34 2.57
N LEU A 48 -2.22 1.36 2.50
CA LEU A 48 -1.53 1.92 3.66
C LEU A 48 -2.51 2.49 4.68
N VAL A 49 -3.47 3.32 4.25
CA VAL A 49 -4.49 3.93 5.13
C VAL A 49 -5.35 2.87 5.79
N VAL A 50 -5.83 1.87 5.06
CA VAL A 50 -6.60 0.75 5.62
C VAL A 50 -5.75 -0.05 6.61
N GLY A 51 -4.46 -0.27 6.29
CA GLY A 51 -3.53 -0.93 7.19
C GLY A 51 -3.26 -0.16 8.48
N LEU A 52 -3.14 1.16 8.40
CA LEU A 52 -2.98 2.06 9.54
C LEU A 52 -4.24 2.12 10.39
N CYS A 53 -5.43 2.28 9.78
CA CYS A 53 -6.70 2.21 10.50
C CYS A 53 -6.83 0.88 11.23
N ARG A 54 -6.58 -0.27 10.58
CA ARG A 54 -6.62 -1.56 11.28
C ARG A 54 -5.62 -1.63 12.45
N ARG A 55 -4.47 -0.95 12.34
CA ARG A 55 -3.51 -0.88 13.44
C ARG A 55 -4.09 -0.06 14.59
N GLU A 56 -4.56 1.16 14.34
CA GLU A 56 -5.17 2.01 15.38
C GLU A 56 -6.37 1.36 16.06
N TYR A 57 -7.26 0.69 15.29
CA TYR A 57 -8.40 -0.01 15.87
C TYR A 57 -7.97 -1.20 16.73
N CYS A 58 -6.96 -1.96 16.31
CA CYS A 58 -6.47 -3.11 17.06
C CYS A 58 -5.65 -2.69 18.30
N GLU A 59 -4.88 -1.59 18.22
CA GLU A 59 -4.20 -0.97 19.36
C GLU A 59 -5.21 -0.42 20.38
N ASN A 60 -6.27 0.26 19.93
CA ASN A 60 -7.35 0.72 20.81
C ASN A 60 -8.04 -0.44 21.53
N THR A 61 -8.33 -1.54 20.82
CA THR A 61 -8.94 -2.73 21.44
C THR A 61 -8.01 -3.36 22.46
N LYS A 62 -6.70 -3.41 22.18
CA LYS A 62 -5.72 -4.00 23.08
C LYS A 62 -5.51 -3.15 24.35
N MET A 63 -5.60 -1.83 24.25
CA MET A 63 -5.52 -0.93 25.40
C MET A 63 -6.78 -0.99 26.30
N LYS A 64 -7.96 -1.28 25.73
CA LYS A 64 -9.17 -1.61 26.50
C LYS A 64 -9.09 -2.96 27.20
N ASP A 65 -8.51 -3.97 26.54
CA ASP A 65 -8.38 -5.33 27.09
C ASP A 65 -7.32 -5.41 28.20
N ASP A 66 -6.22 -4.66 28.08
CA ASP A 66 -5.19 -4.51 29.11
C ASP A 66 -5.59 -3.55 30.27
N GLY A 67 -6.81 -2.98 30.25
CA GLY A 67 -7.35 -2.17 31.35
C GLY A 67 -6.70 -0.79 31.56
N TYR A 68 -6.02 -0.25 30.54
CA TYR A 68 -5.39 1.09 30.62
C TYR A 68 -6.39 2.24 30.43
N ILE A 69 -7.56 1.95 29.87
CA ILE A 69 -8.66 2.89 29.69
C ILE A 69 -9.97 2.18 30.06
N ASP A 70 -10.67 2.74 31.04
CA ASP A 70 -12.01 2.31 31.49
C ASP A 70 -13.08 2.63 30.42
#